data_AF-A0A9W9ITS9-F1
#
_entry.id   AF-A0A9W9ITS9-F1
#
_cell.length_a   1.000
_cell.length_b   1.000
_cell.length_c   1.000
_cell.angle_alpha   90.00
_cell.angle_beta   90.00
_cell.angle_gamma   90.00
#
_symmetry.space_group_name_H-M   'P 1'
#
loop_
_entity.id
_entity.type
_entity.pdbx_description
1 polymer ?
#
loop_
_entity_poly.entity_id
_entity_poly.type
_entity_poly.pdbx_seq_one_letter_code
_entity_poly.pdbx_strand_id
1 'polypeptide(L)'
;MNVLELSNYTEQRPRNFFQLLIDIHEAGIIHLDLYPRNMMVQGDSGQMLLIDYELAQIFGPEHPWQPDWSARGRRLMDFFVEALGRDYKLGKYQETW
;
A
#
# COMPACT_ATOMS: atom_id res chain seq x y z
N MET A 1 12.97 -5.44 9.88
CA MET A 1 11.91 -4.93 8.99
C MET A 1 12.59 -4.02 8.00
N ASN A 2 12.28 -4.14 6.72
CA ASN A 2 12.91 -3.35 5.67
C ASN A 2 11.82 -2.63 4.88
N VAL A 3 12.10 -1.44 4.38
CA VAL A 3 11.20 -0.73 3.46
C VAL A 3 11.01 -1.59 2.20
N LEU A 4 9.81 -1.59 1.61
CA LEU A 4 9.58 -2.20 0.30
C LEU A 4 10.38 -1.43 -0.75
N GLU A 5 11.39 -2.11 -1.30
CA GLU A 5 12.30 -1.53 -2.28
C GLU A 5 12.47 -2.43 -3.50
N LEU A 6 13.00 -1.89 -4.60
CA LEU A 6 13.32 -2.71 -5.78
C LEU A 6 14.27 -3.87 -5.43
N SER A 7 15.20 -3.65 -4.50
CA SER A 7 16.18 -4.63 -4.02
C SER A 7 15.53 -5.85 -3.37
N ASN A 8 14.31 -5.72 -2.87
CA ASN A 8 13.58 -6.77 -2.18
C ASN A 8 12.21 -7.02 -2.81
N TYR A 9 11.95 -6.52 -4.01
CA TYR A 9 10.67 -6.68 -4.68
C TYR A 9 10.42 -8.15 -5.05
N THR A 10 9.17 -8.58 -4.90
CA THR A 10 8.63 -9.81 -5.51
C THR A 10 7.22 -9.52 -5.99
N GLU A 11 6.70 -10.25 -6.98
CA GLU A 11 5.31 -10.04 -7.45
C GLU A 11 4.25 -10.29 -6.35
N GLN A 12 4.61 -11.03 -5.30
CA GLN A 12 3.69 -11.33 -4.19
C GLN A 12 3.57 -10.17 -3.20
N ARG A 13 4.63 -9.39 -2.98
CA ARG A 13 4.65 -8.31 -1.97
C ARG A 13 3.62 -7.19 -2.26
N PRO A 14 3.52 -6.65 -3.49
CA PRO A 14 2.50 -5.65 -3.81
C PRO A 14 1.08 -6.19 -3.67
N ARG A 15 0.85 -7.48 -3.99
CA ARG A 15 -0.46 -8.13 -3.81
C ARG A 15 -0.82 -8.27 -2.32
N ASN A 16 0.14 -8.68 -1.50
CA ASN A 16 -0.04 -8.74 -0.05
C ASN A 16 -0.33 -7.36 0.53
N PHE A 17 0.32 -6.30 0.01
CA PHE A 17 0.06 -4.94 0.45
C PHE A 17 -1.33 -4.44 0.01
N PHE A 18 -1.77 -4.79 -1.20
CA PHE A 18 -3.13 -4.49 -1.65
C PHE A 18 -4.18 -5.11 -0.72
N GLN A 19 -3.98 -6.37 -0.30
CA GLN A 19 -4.86 -7.02 0.67
C GLN A 19 -4.82 -6.30 2.03
N LEU A 20 -3.63 -5.96 2.54
CA LEU A 20 -3.48 -5.19 3.78
C LEU A 20 -4.26 -3.86 3.73
N LEU A 21 -4.22 -3.14 2.61
CA LEU A 21 -4.99 -1.90 2.46
C LEU A 21 -6.50 -2.13 2.48
N ILE A 22 -6.99 -3.22 1.89
CA ILE A 22 -8.41 -3.59 1.98
C ILE A 22 -8.79 -3.80 3.45
N ASP A 23 -8.00 -4.59 4.18
CA ASP A 23 -8.27 -4.91 5.59
C ASP A 23 -8.29 -3.63 6.46
N ILE A 24 -7.37 -2.68 6.21
CA ILE A 24 -7.32 -1.38 6.89
C ILE A 24 -8.56 -0.53 6.57
N HIS A 25 -8.98 -0.48 5.30
CA HIS A 25 -10.18 0.26 4.90
C HIS A 25 -11.47 -0.36 5.46
N GLU A 26 -11.56 -1.69 5.50
CA GLU A 26 -12.69 -2.41 6.10
C GLU A 26 -12.79 -2.17 7.62
N ALA A 27 -11.64 -1.98 8.28
CA ALA A 27 -11.57 -1.53 9.67
C ALA A 27 -11.96 -0.04 9.87
N GLY A 28 -12.31 0.67 8.79
CA GLY A 28 -12.71 2.08 8.84
C GLY A 28 -11.53 3.05 8.91
N ILE A 29 -10.31 2.61 8.60
CA ILE A 29 -9.11 3.45 8.68
C ILE A 29 -8.67 3.80 7.26
N ILE A 30 -8.30 5.06 7.02
CA ILE A 30 -7.63 5.51 5.79
C ILE A 30 -6.30 6.13 6.18
N HIS A 31 -5.20 5.63 5.64
CA HIS A 31 -3.85 6.03 6.03
C HIS A 31 -3.42 7.41 5.49
N LEU A 32 -3.90 7.80 4.31
CA LEU A 32 -3.60 9.06 3.58
C LEU A 32 -2.13 9.30 3.16
N ASP A 33 -1.17 8.48 3.60
CA ASP A 33 0.25 8.60 3.25
C ASP A 33 0.83 7.30 2.67
N LEU A 34 0.31 6.87 1.52
CA LEU A 34 0.63 5.58 0.87
C LEU A 34 1.96 5.58 0.09
N TYR A 35 2.97 6.33 0.53
CA TYR A 35 4.28 6.30 -0.13
C TYR A 35 5.08 5.04 0.25
N PRO A 36 5.98 4.55 -0.63
CA PRO A 36 6.80 3.37 -0.36
C PRO A 36 7.54 3.38 0.98
N ARG A 37 7.96 4.56 1.47
CA ARG A 37 8.65 4.72 2.77
C ARG A 37 7.84 4.18 3.96
N ASN A 38 6.52 4.13 3.85
CA ASN A 38 5.62 3.63 4.89
C ASN A 38 5.24 2.16 4.69
N MET A 39 5.69 1.53 3.61
CA MET A 39 5.42 0.12 3.30
C MET A 39 6.62 -0.72 3.74
N MET A 40 6.42 -1.57 4.74
CA MET A 40 7.49 -2.39 5.31
C MET A 40 7.26 -3.86 4.99
N VAL A 41 8.36 -4.58 4.81
CA VAL A 41 8.40 -6.04 4.78
C VAL A 41 9.01 -6.56 6.07
N GLN A 42 8.27 -7.43 6.73
CA GLN A 42 8.70 -8.08 7.96
C GLN A 42 9.63 -9.26 7.66
N GLY A 43 10.93 -9.00 7.54
CA GLY A 43 11.97 -10.04 7.47
C GLY A 43 11.65 -11.14 6.45
N ASP A 44 11.88 -12.39 6.85
CA ASP A 44 11.70 -13.57 5.99
C ASP A 44 10.25 -14.04 5.89
N SER A 45 9.35 -13.55 6.77
CA SER A 45 7.93 -13.93 6.72
C SER A 45 7.23 -13.36 5.47
N GLY A 46 7.80 -12.29 4.88
CA GLY A 46 7.21 -11.60 3.74
C GLY A 46 5.90 -10.88 4.08
N GLN A 47 5.55 -10.78 5.36
CA GLN A 47 4.38 -10.04 5.82
C GLN A 47 4.58 -8.55 5.52
N MET A 48 3.55 -7.94 4.96
CA MET A 48 3.51 -6.50 4.70
C MET A 48 3.01 -5.78 5.93
N LEU A 49 3.61 -4.64 6.25
CA LEU A 49 3.16 -3.72 7.29
C LEU A 49 3.04 -2.33 6.68
N LEU A 50 2.02 -1.59 7.11
CA LEU A 50 1.90 -0.16 6.85
C LEU A 50 2.21 0.55 8.17
N ILE A 51 3.10 1.54 8.16
CA ILE A 51 3.52 2.30 9.34
C ILE A 51 3.17 3.78 9.19
N ASP A 52 3.39 4.56 10.24
CA ASP A 52 3.21 6.02 10.25
C ASP A 52 1.76 6.49 9.98
N TYR A 53 0.89 6.31 10.98
CA TYR A 53 -0.53 6.67 10.89
C TYR A 53 -0.82 8.12 11.29
N GLU A 54 0.18 9.01 11.31
CA GLU A 54 -0.02 10.40 11.78
C GLU A 54 -1.04 11.17 10.94
N LEU A 55 -1.15 10.85 9.64
CA LEU A 55 -2.13 11.43 8.72
C LEU A 55 -3.40 10.60 8.58
N ALA A 56 -3.53 9.50 9.31
CA ALA A 56 -4.64 8.59 9.14
C ALA A 56 -5.97 9.19 9.65
N GLN A 57 -7.07 8.82 8.99
CA GLN A 57 -8.43 9.16 9.40
C GLN A 57 -9.22 7.90 9.74
N ILE A 58 -10.09 8.01 10.74
CA ILE A 58 -11.00 6.95 11.17
C ILE A 58 -12.41 7.35 10.77
N PHE A 59 -13.10 6.42 10.13
CA PHE A 59 -14.47 6.57 9.67
C PHE A 59 -15.32 5.46 10.27
N GLY A 60 -16.50 5.83 10.73
CA GLY A 60 -17.52 4.83 11.06
C GLY A 60 -18.02 4.12 9.78
N PRO A 61 -18.59 2.91 9.92
CA PRO A 61 -19.16 2.15 8.82
C PRO A 61 -20.27 2.91 8.05
N GLU A 62 -20.85 3.95 8.66
CA GLU A 62 -21.90 4.78 8.05
C GLU A 62 -21.37 6.06 7.40
N HIS A 63 -20.04 6.22 7.28
CA HIS A 63 -19.47 7.42 6.69
C HIS A 63 -19.78 7.47 5.18
N PRO A 64 -20.42 8.56 4.68
CA PRO A 64 -20.95 8.61 3.32
C PRO A 64 -19.88 8.49 2.24
N TRP A 65 -18.61 8.77 2.57
CA TRP A 65 -17.49 8.68 1.65
C TRP A 65 -16.75 7.34 1.69
N GLN A 66 -17.12 6.40 2.58
CA GLN A 66 -16.44 5.10 2.72
C GLN A 66 -16.38 4.28 1.42
N PRO A 67 -17.46 4.20 0.59
CA PRO A 67 -17.40 3.50 -0.69
C PRO A 67 -16.46 4.17 -1.69
N ASP A 68 -16.48 5.51 -1.77
CA ASP A 68 -15.67 6.30 -2.71
C ASP A 68 -14.18 6.20 -2.39
N TRP A 69 -13.82 6.30 -1.11
CA TRP A 69 -12.44 6.15 -0.67
C TRP A 69 -11.92 4.74 -0.87
N SER A 70 -12.74 3.72 -0.58
CA SER A 70 -12.36 2.33 -0.83
C SER A 70 -12.13 2.06 -2.32
N ALA A 71 -12.98 2.60 -3.20
CA ALA A 71 -12.83 2.47 -4.64
C ALA A 71 -11.62 3.26 -5.17
N ARG A 72 -11.39 4.48 -4.67
CA ARG A 72 -10.23 5.31 -5.02
C ARG A 72 -8.93 4.68 -4.55
N GLY A 73 -8.89 4.18 -3.32
CA GLY A 73 -7.74 3.48 -2.74
C GLY A 73 -7.38 2.24 -3.55
N ARG A 74 -8.37 1.42 -3.94
CA ARG A 74 -8.14 0.28 -4.85
C ARG A 74 -7.51 0.69 -6.18
N ARG A 75 -8.09 1.70 -6.86
CA ARG A 75 -7.54 2.17 -8.15
C ARG A 75 -6.12 2.72 -8.04
N LEU A 76 -5.83 3.50 -7.00
CA LEU A 76 -4.48 4.01 -6.74
C LEU A 76 -3.51 2.88 -6.48
N MET A 77 -3.95 1.85 -5.75
CA MET A 77 -3.12 0.71 -5.46
C MET A 77 -2.89 -0.18 -6.70
N ASP A 78 -3.90 -0.40 -7.54
CA ASP A 78 -3.73 -1.10 -8.82
C ASP A 78 -2.65 -0.41 -9.68
N PHE A 79 -2.75 0.92 -9.81
CA PHE A 79 -1.73 1.72 -10.50
C PHE A 79 -0.35 1.56 -9.86
N PHE A 80 -0.26 1.63 -8.52
CA PHE A 80 0.98 1.47 -7.79
C PHE A 80 1.63 0.09 -8.00
N VAL A 81 0.85 -1.00 -7.93
CA VAL A 81 1.35 -2.36 -8.16
C VAL A 81 1.96 -2.47 -9.55
N GLU A 82 1.25 -1.98 -10.57
CA GLU A 82 1.75 -2.03 -11.94
C GLU A 82 2.99 -1.16 -12.14
N ALA A 83 2.97 0.07 -11.60
CA ALA A 83 4.09 1.01 -11.67
C ALA A 83 5.34 0.45 -10.99
N LEU A 84 5.20 -0.12 -9.80
CA LEU A 84 6.31 -0.74 -9.08
C LEU A 84 6.87 -1.95 -9.83
N GLY A 85 6.01 -2.74 -10.47
CA GLY A 85 6.43 -3.84 -11.33
C GLY A 85 7.20 -3.38 -12.57
N ARG A 86 6.86 -2.21 -13.13
CA ARG A 86 7.63 -1.58 -14.22
C ARG A 86 8.97 -1.04 -13.74
N ASP A 87 8.99 -0.32 -12.62
CA ASP A 87 10.21 0.20 -11.99
C ASP A 87 11.19 -0.93 -11.64
N TYR A 88 10.69 -2.06 -11.12
CA TYR A 88 11.51 -3.25 -10.87
C TYR A 88 12.14 -3.81 -12.16
N LYS A 89 11.38 -3.95 -13.24
CA LYS A 89 11.91 -4.42 -14.54
C LYS A 89 12.95 -3.46 -15.12
N LEU A 90 12.81 -2.16 -14.86
CA LEU A 90 13.76 -1.13 -15.28
C LEU A 90 15.00 -1.06 -14.37
N GLY A 91 14.95 -1.68 -13.18
CA GLY A 91 16.01 -1.59 -12.17
C GLY A 91 16.17 -0.20 -11.56
N LYS A 92 15.19 0.69 -11.73
CA LYS A 92 15.18 2.05 -11.19
C LYS A 92 13.75 2.51 -10.95
N TYR A 93 13.57 3.32 -9.93
CA TYR A 93 12.31 4.02 -9.72
C TYR A 93 12.12 5.07 -10.83
N GLN A 94 10.95 5.12 -11.43
CA GLN A 94 10.58 6.08 -12.48
C GLN A 94 9.14 6.55 -12.28
N GLU A 95 8.25 5.66 -11.82
CA GLU A 95 6.83 5.95 -11.65
C GLU A 95 6.40 5.96 -10.18
N THR A 96 7.17 5.34 -9.28
CA THR A 96 6.84 5.21 -7.84
C THR A 96 7.70 6.07 -6.90
N TRP A 97 8.25 7.21 -7.39
CA TRP A 97 8.98 8.21 -6.59
C TRP A 97 8.06 9.21 -5.88
#